data_AF-A0A8B6XIR9-F1
#
_entry.id   AF-A0A8B6XIR9-F1
#
_cell.length_a   1.000
_cell.length_b   1.000
_cell.length_c   1.000
_cell.angle_alpha   90.00
_cell.angle_beta   90.00
_cell.angle_gamma   90.00
#
_symmetry.space_group_name_H-M   'P 1'
#
loop_
_entity.id
_entity.type
_entity.pdbx_description
1 polymer ?
#
loop_
_entity_poly.entity_id
_entity_poly.type
_entity_poly.pdbx_seq_one_letter_code
_entity_poly.pdbx_strand_id
1 'polypeptide(L)'
;MGCGKYPRIFYSLLSLLGRKALNPGDITVLYKTYSAPEPPPVKFLQIPALIEMLISAIFTCESNMSAENKPKYFFLLAYAVSVYEVWNEDTRDLLYHDELKATLLAIERIHTLCTNNIGVTITQSSFDISVLFQCIRYPVVSIGLIKWIEFCMSEKYYEKVVVEAAPLQIILLDEMSNNHPLQHELIMNLLQNLFERNYPKLNTLVELEFKKTLVDRMVHILSRGYIIPVVVYMKECMNKQITDVSLLRHFVAEVLEMIGPPYSSEFVTSMLPLVKNDEISTLLKTADQQDDVTMFLSHCEVR
;
A
#
# COMPACT_ATOMS: atom_id res chain seq x y z
N MET A 1 25.88 0.00 -23.47
CA MET A 1 24.41 0.22 -23.36
C MET A 1 24.02 1.54 -22.67
N GLY A 2 24.14 2.68 -23.34
CA GLY A 2 23.70 3.98 -22.79
C GLY A 2 22.42 4.51 -23.46
N CYS A 3 21.68 5.36 -22.76
CA CYS A 3 20.51 6.08 -23.30
C CYS A 3 20.85 6.90 -24.56
N GLY A 4 22.13 7.20 -24.80
CA GLY A 4 22.64 7.92 -25.99
C GLY A 4 22.41 7.20 -27.33
N LYS A 5 22.17 5.88 -27.36
CA LYS A 5 21.75 5.17 -28.58
C LYS A 5 20.26 5.42 -28.92
N TYR A 6 19.49 5.98 -27.99
CA TYR A 6 18.07 6.25 -28.12
C TYR A 6 17.76 7.71 -27.76
N PRO A 7 18.21 8.69 -28.58
CA PRO A 7 18.15 10.11 -28.24
C PRO A 7 16.73 10.60 -27.93
N ARG A 8 15.72 10.10 -28.67
CA ARG A 8 14.31 10.47 -28.44
C ARG A 8 13.83 10.09 -27.03
N ILE A 9 14.20 8.89 -26.55
CA ILE A 9 13.84 8.44 -25.21
C ILE A 9 14.59 9.27 -24.18
N PHE A 10 15.89 9.48 -24.38
CA PHE A 10 16.71 10.25 -23.47
C PHE A 10 16.14 11.65 -23.23
N TYR A 11 15.78 12.37 -24.30
CA TYR A 11 15.19 13.70 -24.17
C TYR A 11 13.82 13.69 -23.50
N SER A 12 12.94 12.73 -23.84
CA SER A 12 11.64 12.61 -23.18
C SER A 12 11.78 12.26 -21.70
N LEU A 13 12.62 11.30 -21.34
CA LEU A 13 12.88 10.96 -19.93
C LEU A 13 13.51 12.13 -19.16
N LEU A 14 14.46 12.84 -19.76
CA LEU A 14 15.09 14.01 -19.14
C LEU A 14 14.06 15.13 -18.89
N SER A 15 13.16 15.37 -19.84
CA SER A 15 12.06 16.33 -19.72
C SER A 15 11.10 15.95 -18.58
N LEU A 16 10.65 14.69 -18.56
CA LEU A 16 9.70 14.18 -17.57
C LEU A 16 10.28 14.18 -16.15
N LEU A 17 11.46 13.60 -15.98
CA LEU A 17 12.12 13.47 -14.68
C LEU A 17 12.65 14.81 -14.17
N GLY A 18 13.22 15.63 -15.06
CA GLY A 18 13.74 16.96 -14.71
C GLY A 18 12.64 17.92 -14.25
N ARG A 19 11.45 17.84 -14.86
CA ARG A 19 10.28 18.65 -14.46
C ARG A 19 9.44 18.02 -13.35
N LYS A 20 9.68 16.74 -13.02
CA LYS A 20 8.82 15.92 -12.16
C LYS A 20 7.34 15.99 -12.56
N ALA A 21 7.07 16.03 -13.88
CA ALA A 21 5.72 16.18 -14.42
C ALA A 21 5.52 15.34 -15.68
N LEU A 22 4.38 14.64 -15.76
CA LEU A 22 4.00 13.87 -16.94
C LEU A 22 3.29 14.78 -17.95
N ASN A 23 3.96 15.11 -19.05
CA ASN A 23 3.34 15.85 -20.15
C ASN A 23 2.89 14.91 -21.29
N PRO A 24 1.74 15.18 -21.94
CA PRO A 24 1.19 14.28 -22.97
C PRO A 24 2.08 14.09 -24.20
N GLY A 25 2.91 15.08 -24.54
CA GLY A 25 3.82 15.03 -25.68
C GLY A 25 4.88 13.95 -25.50
N ASP A 26 5.62 14.01 -24.40
CA ASP A 26 6.65 13.02 -24.06
C ASP A 26 6.05 11.63 -23.83
N ILE A 27 4.87 11.53 -23.21
CA ILE A 27 4.14 10.26 -23.09
C ILE A 27 3.79 9.66 -24.45
N THR A 28 3.35 10.49 -25.40
CA THR A 28 3.03 10.03 -26.75
C THR A 28 4.29 9.57 -27.50
N VAL A 29 5.42 10.25 -27.31
CA VAL A 29 6.71 9.83 -27.88
C VAL A 29 7.13 8.48 -27.32
N LEU A 30 7.10 8.30 -26.00
CA LEU A 30 7.43 7.04 -25.35
C LEU A 30 6.50 5.92 -25.84
N TYR A 31 5.19 6.14 -25.80
CA TYR A 31 4.20 5.16 -26.28
C TYR A 31 4.49 4.71 -27.71
N LYS A 32 4.65 5.65 -28.66
CA LYS A 32 4.96 5.31 -30.05
C LYS A 32 6.26 4.52 -30.21
N THR A 33 7.24 4.79 -29.35
CA THR A 33 8.56 4.13 -29.41
C THR A 33 8.49 2.70 -28.88
N TYR A 34 7.73 2.46 -27.79
CA TYR A 34 7.58 1.13 -27.18
C TYR A 34 6.52 0.26 -27.85
N SER A 35 5.59 0.86 -28.60
CA SER A 35 4.64 0.12 -29.45
C SER A 35 5.20 -0.24 -30.83
N ALA A 36 6.44 0.14 -31.13
CA ALA A 36 7.09 -0.22 -32.39
C ALA A 36 7.53 -1.70 -32.40
N PRO A 37 7.74 -2.33 -33.57
CA PRO A 37 8.18 -3.73 -33.67
C PRO A 37 9.51 -4.02 -32.96
N GLU A 38 10.42 -3.04 -32.97
CA GLU A 38 11.71 -3.10 -32.30
C GLU A 38 11.78 -2.06 -31.18
N PRO A 39 11.17 -2.35 -30.02
CA PRO A 39 11.15 -1.40 -28.93
C PRO A 39 12.54 -1.28 -28.29
N PRO A 40 12.84 -0.14 -27.65
CA PRO A 40 14.06 0.04 -26.86
C PRO A 40 14.09 -0.87 -25.61
N PRO A 41 15.26 -0.99 -24.96
CA PRO A 41 15.40 -1.72 -23.70
C PRO A 41 14.39 -1.28 -22.63
N VAL A 42 13.67 -2.25 -22.04
CA VAL A 42 12.60 -2.00 -21.05
C VAL A 42 13.10 -1.25 -19.82
N LYS A 43 14.37 -1.42 -19.46
CA LYS A 43 15.02 -0.75 -18.32
C LYS A 43 14.92 0.78 -18.33
N PHE A 44 14.72 1.40 -19.49
CA PHE A 44 14.53 2.85 -19.58
C PHE A 44 13.14 3.30 -19.11
N LEU A 45 12.14 2.40 -19.10
CA LEU A 45 10.84 2.64 -18.44
C LEU A 45 10.85 2.21 -16.97
N GLN A 46 11.76 1.32 -16.57
CA GLN A 46 11.85 0.80 -15.20
C GLN A 46 12.58 1.74 -14.22
N ILE A 47 12.55 3.04 -14.49
CA ILE A 47 13.11 4.06 -13.59
C ILE A 47 12.09 4.28 -12.45
N PRO A 48 12.45 4.06 -11.18
CA PRO A 48 11.49 4.12 -10.06
C PRO A 48 10.67 5.42 -10.02
N ALA A 49 11.32 6.57 -10.20
CA ALA A 49 10.65 7.87 -10.24
C ALA A 49 9.62 7.98 -11.38
N LEU A 50 9.90 7.41 -12.57
CA LEU A 50 8.94 7.42 -13.68
C LEU A 50 7.73 6.54 -13.37
N ILE A 51 7.96 5.34 -12.83
CA ILE A 51 6.89 4.42 -12.43
C ILE A 51 6.01 5.08 -11.37
N GLU A 52 6.60 5.69 -10.35
CA GLU A 52 5.86 6.39 -9.29
C GLU A 52 5.01 7.54 -9.85
N MET A 53 5.56 8.33 -10.78
CA MET A 53 4.82 9.39 -11.46
C MET A 53 3.63 8.83 -12.27
N LEU A 54 3.83 7.71 -12.99
CA LEU A 54 2.76 7.04 -13.75
C LEU A 54 1.67 6.50 -12.83
N ILE A 55 2.05 5.79 -11.76
CA ILE A 55 1.13 5.29 -10.74
C ILE A 55 0.32 6.44 -10.15
N SER A 56 0.98 7.52 -9.74
CA SER A 56 0.31 8.68 -9.17
C SER A 56 -0.71 9.25 -10.15
N ALA A 57 -0.30 9.55 -11.39
CA ALA A 57 -1.20 10.10 -12.40
C ALA A 57 -2.40 9.19 -12.71
N ILE A 58 -2.18 7.87 -12.78
CA ILE A 58 -3.21 6.90 -13.12
C ILE A 58 -4.20 6.68 -11.97
N PHE A 59 -3.73 6.57 -10.72
CA PHE A 59 -4.57 6.12 -9.62
C PHE A 59 -5.10 7.25 -8.73
N THR A 60 -4.41 8.38 -8.58
CA THR A 60 -4.86 9.46 -7.68
C THR A 60 -5.96 10.34 -8.27
N CYS A 61 -6.34 10.14 -9.54
CA CYS A 61 -7.43 10.86 -10.23
C CYS A 61 -7.34 12.41 -10.21
N GLU A 62 -6.25 12.99 -9.69
CA GLU A 62 -5.98 14.42 -9.72
C GLU A 62 -5.58 14.90 -11.11
N SER A 63 -5.02 13.99 -11.91
CA SER A 63 -4.56 14.32 -13.25
C SER A 63 -5.73 14.27 -14.22
N ASN A 64 -6.08 15.42 -14.81
CA ASN A 64 -7.03 15.53 -15.91
C ASN A 64 -6.42 14.93 -17.20
N MET A 65 -6.23 13.62 -17.22
CA MET A 65 -5.80 12.89 -18.40
C MET A 65 -6.94 12.86 -19.42
N SER A 66 -6.72 13.45 -20.59
CA SER A 66 -7.70 13.39 -21.68
C SER A 66 -7.94 11.93 -22.11
N ALA A 67 -9.17 11.62 -22.53
CA ALA A 67 -9.56 10.27 -22.94
C ALA A 67 -8.64 9.66 -24.03
N GLU A 68 -8.10 10.50 -24.92
CA GLU A 68 -7.15 10.10 -25.95
C GLU A 68 -5.79 9.66 -25.39
N ASN A 69 -5.34 10.29 -24.29
CA ASN A 69 -4.03 10.01 -23.72
C ASN A 69 -4.06 8.89 -22.68
N LYS A 70 -5.20 8.64 -22.02
CA LYS A 70 -5.32 7.61 -20.97
C LYS A 70 -4.71 6.24 -21.35
N PRO A 71 -5.04 5.64 -22.51
CA PRO A 71 -4.51 4.32 -22.86
C PRO A 71 -2.98 4.30 -22.98
N LYS A 72 -2.35 5.42 -23.34
CA LYS A 72 -0.89 5.54 -23.48
C LYS A 72 -0.19 5.44 -22.14
N TYR A 73 -0.75 6.05 -21.09
CA TYR A 73 -0.22 5.98 -19.73
C TYR A 73 -0.35 4.55 -19.18
N PHE A 74 -1.51 3.92 -19.38
CA PHE A 74 -1.75 2.54 -18.93
C PHE A 74 -0.80 1.58 -19.63
N PHE A 75 -0.63 1.72 -20.94
CA PHE A 75 0.31 0.91 -21.72
C PHE A 75 1.74 1.06 -21.21
N LEU A 76 2.22 2.28 -21.00
CA LEU A 76 3.59 2.51 -20.54
C LEU A 76 3.84 1.92 -19.15
N LEU A 77 2.88 2.06 -18.23
CA LEU A 77 2.99 1.45 -16.91
C LEU A 77 2.95 -0.08 -17.00
N ALA A 78 1.99 -0.65 -17.73
CA ALA A 78 1.88 -2.09 -17.94
C ALA A 78 3.15 -2.66 -18.58
N TYR A 79 3.68 -2.00 -19.61
CA TYR A 79 4.91 -2.40 -20.29
C TYR A 79 6.09 -2.40 -19.33
N ALA A 80 6.27 -1.34 -18.54
CA ALA A 80 7.37 -1.22 -17.60
C ALA A 80 7.41 -2.36 -16.56
N VAL A 81 6.25 -2.84 -16.12
CA VAL A 81 6.12 -3.78 -14.99
C VAL A 81 5.87 -5.23 -15.38
N SER A 82 5.56 -5.52 -16.65
CA SER A 82 5.22 -6.88 -17.10
C SER A 82 6.07 -7.40 -18.26
N VAL A 83 6.74 -6.52 -19.02
CA VAL A 83 7.61 -6.95 -20.12
C VAL A 83 8.99 -7.31 -19.58
N TYR A 84 9.49 -8.47 -20.02
CA TYR A 84 10.78 -9.00 -19.63
C TYR A 84 11.66 -9.23 -20.87
N GLU A 85 12.95 -8.94 -20.73
CA GLU A 85 13.94 -9.04 -21.81
C GLU A 85 15.12 -9.91 -21.37
N VAL A 86 15.60 -10.74 -22.29
CA VAL A 86 16.86 -11.48 -22.13
C VAL A 86 17.89 -10.88 -23.08
N TRP A 87 19.01 -10.46 -22.50
CA TRP A 87 20.11 -9.83 -23.22
C TRP A 87 21.33 -10.74 -23.18
N ASN A 88 21.98 -10.91 -24.32
CA ASN A 88 23.29 -11.52 -24.44
C ASN A 88 24.26 -10.49 -24.99
N GLU A 89 25.21 -10.08 -24.16
CA GLU A 89 26.06 -8.91 -24.41
C GLU A 89 25.20 -7.70 -24.84
N ASP A 90 25.43 -7.14 -26.03
CA ASP A 90 24.71 -5.96 -26.56
C ASP A 90 23.51 -6.32 -27.47
N THR A 91 23.17 -7.60 -27.65
CA THR A 91 22.04 -8.05 -28.47
C THR A 91 20.87 -8.54 -27.61
N ARG A 92 19.65 -8.14 -27.98
CA ARG A 92 18.42 -8.65 -27.36
C ARG A 92 18.05 -9.97 -28.01
N ASP A 93 18.09 -11.05 -27.22
CA ASP A 93 17.78 -12.39 -27.71
C ASP A 93 16.28 -12.66 -27.66
N LEU A 94 15.64 -12.29 -26.54
CA LEU A 94 14.23 -12.57 -26.29
C LEU A 94 13.51 -11.38 -25.66
N LEU A 95 12.25 -11.24 -26.01
CA LEU A 95 11.34 -10.22 -25.53
C LEU A 95 9.98 -10.87 -25.24
N TYR A 96 9.56 -10.85 -23.98
CA TYR A 96 8.34 -11.51 -23.52
C TYR A 96 7.23 -10.51 -23.22
N HIS A 97 6.02 -10.82 -23.71
CA HIS A 97 4.85 -9.93 -23.62
C HIS A 97 3.62 -10.60 -23.00
N ASP A 98 3.76 -11.82 -22.50
CA ASP A 98 2.62 -12.69 -22.20
C ASP A 98 1.67 -12.07 -21.16
N GLU A 99 2.22 -11.38 -20.16
CA GLU A 99 1.45 -10.72 -19.10
C GLU A 99 1.01 -9.29 -19.43
N LEU A 100 1.50 -8.70 -20.53
CA LEU A 100 1.28 -7.29 -20.85
C LEU A 100 -0.20 -6.96 -21.01
N LYS A 101 -0.92 -7.78 -21.78
CA LYS A 101 -2.35 -7.55 -22.05
C LYS A 101 -3.19 -7.68 -20.78
N ALA A 102 -2.89 -8.68 -19.95
CA ALA A 102 -3.63 -8.93 -18.72
C ALA A 102 -3.37 -7.82 -17.68
N THR A 103 -2.12 -7.40 -17.54
CA THR A 103 -1.71 -6.28 -16.67
C THR A 103 -2.34 -4.97 -17.11
N LEU A 104 -2.34 -4.67 -18.41
CA LEU A 104 -2.98 -3.48 -18.97
C LEU A 104 -4.48 -3.44 -18.64
N LEU A 105 -5.18 -4.55 -18.86
CA LEU A 105 -6.61 -4.66 -18.57
C LEU A 105 -6.90 -4.50 -17.06
N ALA A 106 -6.05 -5.04 -16.20
CA ALA A 106 -6.18 -4.88 -14.74
C ALA A 106 -6.03 -3.41 -14.32
N ILE A 107 -5.03 -2.70 -14.87
CA ILE A 107 -4.82 -1.26 -14.64
C ILE A 107 -6.05 -0.46 -15.10
N GLU A 108 -6.56 -0.74 -16.30
CA GLU A 108 -7.74 -0.05 -16.85
C GLU A 108 -8.98 -0.21 -15.96
N ARG A 109 -9.29 -1.45 -15.56
CA ARG A 109 -10.44 -1.76 -14.70
C ARG A 109 -10.38 -1.02 -13.38
N ILE A 110 -9.20 -1.02 -12.74
CA ILE A 110 -9.03 -0.37 -11.45
C ILE A 110 -8.98 1.15 -11.59
N HIS A 111 -8.39 1.71 -12.65
CA HIS A 111 -8.48 3.14 -12.91
C HIS A 111 -9.94 3.62 -12.98
N THR A 112 -10.81 2.88 -13.68
CA THR A 112 -12.25 3.18 -13.74
C THR A 112 -12.90 3.13 -12.36
N LEU A 113 -12.57 2.12 -11.54
CA LEU A 113 -13.03 2.05 -10.15
C LEU A 113 -12.59 3.29 -9.37
N CYS A 114 -11.30 3.62 -9.39
CA CYS A 114 -10.73 4.74 -8.64
C CYS A 114 -11.38 6.07 -9.02
N THR A 115 -11.61 6.30 -10.32
CA THR A 115 -12.18 7.54 -10.84
C THR A 115 -13.65 7.70 -10.44
N ASN A 116 -14.41 6.61 -10.42
CA ASN A 116 -15.84 6.65 -10.11
C ASN A 116 -16.16 6.76 -8.62
N ASN A 117 -15.19 6.46 -7.74
CA ASN A 117 -15.41 6.31 -6.30
C ASN A 117 -14.62 7.31 -5.43
N ILE A 118 -14.23 8.44 -6.00
CA ILE A 118 -13.54 9.49 -5.22
C ILE A 118 -14.49 10.04 -4.16
N GLY A 119 -14.17 9.80 -2.88
CA GLY A 119 -14.97 10.26 -1.75
C GLY A 119 -16.32 9.55 -1.60
N VAL A 120 -16.45 8.33 -2.17
CA VAL A 120 -17.62 7.44 -2.06
C VAL A 120 -17.14 6.03 -1.67
N THR A 121 -17.97 5.25 -0.99
CA THR A 121 -17.64 3.87 -0.63
C THR A 121 -17.60 2.96 -1.86
N ILE A 122 -16.62 2.05 -1.92
CA ILE A 122 -16.60 0.99 -2.94
C ILE A 122 -17.86 0.12 -2.88
N THR A 123 -18.49 -0.05 -1.71
CA THR A 123 -19.75 -0.82 -1.55
C THR A 123 -20.96 -0.19 -2.23
N GLN A 124 -20.95 1.13 -2.43
CA GLN A 124 -21.99 1.83 -3.18
C GLN A 124 -21.73 1.82 -4.69
N SER A 125 -20.54 1.39 -5.09
CA SER A 125 -20.18 1.19 -6.48
C SER A 125 -20.78 -0.11 -7.00
N SER A 126 -21.28 -0.10 -8.24
CA SER A 126 -21.72 -1.33 -8.94
C SER A 126 -20.53 -2.23 -9.35
N PHE A 127 -19.36 -2.05 -8.75
CA PHE A 127 -18.15 -2.74 -9.13
C PHE A 127 -18.12 -4.15 -8.54
N ASP A 128 -17.77 -5.12 -9.38
CA ASP A 128 -17.67 -6.52 -8.97
C ASP A 128 -16.43 -6.73 -8.09
N ILE A 129 -16.66 -7.02 -6.80
CA ILE A 129 -15.60 -7.29 -5.81
C ILE A 129 -14.70 -8.46 -6.25
N SER A 130 -15.24 -9.44 -6.97
CA SER A 130 -14.46 -10.57 -7.48
C SER A 130 -13.41 -10.10 -8.49
N VAL A 131 -13.80 -9.14 -9.35
CA VAL A 131 -12.89 -8.52 -10.33
C VAL A 131 -11.83 -7.69 -9.61
N LEU A 132 -12.19 -6.99 -8.53
CA LEU A 132 -11.23 -6.24 -7.72
C LEU A 132 -10.15 -7.15 -7.15
N PHE A 133 -10.53 -8.26 -6.51
CA PHE A 133 -9.57 -9.21 -5.94
C PHE A 133 -8.71 -9.90 -6.99
N GLN A 134 -9.25 -10.18 -8.19
CA GLN A 134 -8.44 -10.67 -9.31
C GLN A 134 -7.39 -9.65 -9.76
N CYS A 135 -7.76 -8.37 -9.84
CA CYS A 135 -6.84 -7.30 -10.23
C CYS A 135 -5.79 -7.00 -9.15
N ILE A 136 -6.12 -7.10 -7.86
CA ILE A 136 -5.18 -6.87 -6.74
C ILE A 136 -3.98 -7.81 -6.80
N ARG A 137 -4.11 -9.00 -7.40
CA ARG A 137 -2.99 -9.93 -7.59
C ARG A 137 -1.84 -9.39 -8.43
N TYR A 138 -2.06 -8.34 -9.22
CA TYR A 138 -1.00 -7.66 -9.96
C TYR A 138 -0.29 -6.65 -9.03
N PRO A 139 1.03 -6.76 -8.79
CA PRO A 139 1.73 -5.90 -7.83
C PRO A 139 1.55 -4.40 -8.10
N VAL A 140 1.60 -4.00 -9.38
CA VAL A 140 1.43 -2.60 -9.80
C VAL A 140 0.03 -2.05 -9.48
N VAL A 141 -0.99 -2.90 -9.56
CA VAL A 141 -2.37 -2.54 -9.24
C VAL A 141 -2.54 -2.37 -7.74
N SER A 142 -1.95 -3.28 -6.95
CA SER A 142 -1.92 -3.15 -5.49
C SER A 142 -1.26 -1.85 -5.04
N ILE A 143 -0.07 -1.51 -5.57
CA ILE A 143 0.60 -0.23 -5.27
C ILE A 143 -0.27 0.96 -5.69
N GLY A 144 -0.91 0.89 -6.86
CA GLY A 144 -1.84 1.91 -7.34
C GLY A 144 -3.02 2.12 -6.40
N LEU A 145 -3.61 1.04 -5.88
CA LEU A 145 -4.69 1.11 -4.91
C LEU A 145 -4.24 1.66 -3.57
N ILE A 146 -3.04 1.31 -3.07
CA ILE A 146 -2.47 1.92 -1.86
C ILE A 146 -2.39 3.44 -2.02
N LYS A 147 -1.90 3.91 -3.18
CA LYS A 147 -1.83 5.35 -3.50
C LYS A 147 -3.20 6.00 -3.64
N TRP A 148 -4.17 5.29 -4.21
CA TRP A 148 -5.54 5.78 -4.26
C TRP A 148 -6.19 5.86 -2.87
N ILE A 149 -5.96 4.88 -1.99
CA ILE A 149 -6.43 4.92 -0.60
C ILE A 149 -5.82 6.12 0.13
N GLU A 150 -4.50 6.33 0.00
CA GLU A 150 -3.81 7.50 0.54
C GLU A 150 -4.47 8.81 0.07
N PHE A 151 -4.79 8.90 -1.23
CA PHE A 151 -5.48 10.04 -1.81
C PHE A 151 -6.91 10.23 -1.28
N CYS A 152 -7.69 9.15 -1.17
CA CYS A 152 -9.04 9.18 -0.59
C CYS A 152 -9.05 9.59 0.89
N MET A 153 -7.94 9.37 1.60
CA MET A 153 -7.77 9.78 3.00
C MET A 153 -7.16 11.17 3.16
N SER A 154 -6.98 11.93 2.07
CA SER A 154 -6.55 13.34 2.13
C SER A 154 -7.59 14.23 2.83
N GLU A 155 -7.17 15.42 3.29
CA GLU A 155 -8.00 16.39 4.02
C GLU A 155 -9.33 16.74 3.32
N LYS A 156 -9.35 16.59 1.99
CA LYS A 156 -10.49 16.89 1.14
C LYS A 156 -11.61 15.83 1.24
N TYR A 157 -11.27 14.58 1.51
CA TYR A 157 -12.17 13.44 1.32
C TYR A 157 -12.38 12.57 2.56
N TYR A 158 -11.44 12.56 3.52
CA TYR A 158 -11.47 11.60 4.63
C TYR A 158 -12.78 11.63 5.43
N GLU A 159 -13.38 12.81 5.63
CA GLU A 159 -14.59 12.95 6.47
C GLU A 159 -15.74 12.11 5.92
N LYS A 160 -15.98 12.18 4.60
CA LYS A 160 -16.98 11.34 3.92
C LYS A 160 -16.59 9.88 3.97
N VAL A 161 -15.30 9.58 3.78
CA VAL A 161 -14.80 8.21 3.75
C VAL A 161 -14.84 7.54 5.13
N VAL A 162 -14.76 8.28 6.23
CA VAL A 162 -14.79 7.71 7.58
C VAL A 162 -16.22 7.68 8.13
N VAL A 163 -17.05 8.68 7.83
CA VAL A 163 -18.41 8.81 8.38
C VAL A 163 -19.46 8.07 7.55
N GLU A 164 -19.37 8.15 6.22
CA GLU A 164 -20.42 7.65 5.31
C GLU A 164 -20.07 6.29 4.68
N ALA A 165 -18.77 6.01 4.59
CA ALA A 165 -18.24 4.78 4.03
C ALA A 165 -17.68 3.93 5.15
N ALA A 166 -18.20 2.71 5.34
CA ALA A 166 -17.48 1.73 6.14
C ALA A 166 -16.02 1.62 5.61
N PRO A 167 -15.03 1.35 6.46
CA PRO A 167 -13.59 1.41 6.14
C PRO A 167 -13.12 0.29 5.18
N LEU A 168 -13.92 -0.08 4.18
CA LEU A 168 -13.60 -1.11 3.19
C LEU A 168 -12.33 -0.77 2.43
N GLN A 169 -12.10 0.51 2.07
CA GLN A 169 -10.85 0.94 1.45
C GLN A 169 -9.63 0.60 2.32
N ILE A 170 -9.76 0.74 3.64
CA ILE A 170 -8.72 0.39 4.60
C ILE A 170 -8.62 -1.14 4.75
N ILE A 171 -9.74 -1.86 4.76
CA ILE A 171 -9.78 -3.32 4.82
C ILE A 171 -9.13 -3.95 3.57
N LEU A 172 -9.20 -3.31 2.40
CA LEU A 172 -8.51 -3.81 1.20
C LEU A 172 -6.99 -3.93 1.37
N LEU A 173 -6.39 -3.20 2.32
CA LEU A 173 -4.98 -3.35 2.67
C LEU A 173 -4.67 -4.77 3.19
N ASP A 174 -5.65 -5.46 3.78
CA ASP A 174 -5.49 -6.84 4.25
C ASP A 174 -5.27 -7.78 3.06
N GLU A 175 -6.06 -7.61 2.00
CA GLU A 175 -5.90 -8.42 0.79
C GLU A 175 -4.60 -8.09 0.04
N MET A 176 -4.19 -6.81 0.02
CA MET A 176 -2.91 -6.41 -0.57
C MET A 176 -1.74 -7.01 0.18
N SER A 177 -1.77 -6.98 1.51
CA SER A 177 -0.71 -7.57 2.35
C SER A 177 -0.67 -9.10 2.27
N ASN A 178 -1.80 -9.77 2.02
CA ASN A 178 -1.84 -11.21 1.75
C ASN A 178 -1.11 -11.57 0.45
N ASN A 179 -1.31 -10.78 -0.61
CA ASN A 179 -0.77 -11.08 -1.94
C ASN A 179 0.67 -10.59 -2.13
N HIS A 180 1.09 -9.51 -1.44
CA HIS A 180 2.33 -8.80 -1.75
C HIS A 180 3.22 -8.51 -0.53
N PRO A 181 4.05 -9.47 -0.07
CA PRO A 181 4.94 -9.27 1.08
C PRO A 181 5.91 -8.08 0.95
N LEU A 182 6.39 -7.82 -0.27
CA LEU A 182 7.29 -6.69 -0.56
C LEU A 182 6.63 -5.31 -0.42
N GLN A 183 5.32 -5.26 -0.21
CA GLN A 183 4.56 -4.02 -0.03
C GLN A 183 4.20 -3.76 1.45
N HIS A 184 4.57 -4.65 2.37
CA HIS A 184 4.23 -4.50 3.79
C HIS A 184 4.76 -3.19 4.39
N GLU A 185 5.99 -2.79 4.05
CA GLU A 185 6.55 -1.51 4.51
C GLU A 185 5.74 -0.32 4.00
N LEU A 186 5.35 -0.33 2.71
CA LEU A 186 4.54 0.73 2.13
C LEU A 186 3.16 0.84 2.80
N ILE A 187 2.52 -0.31 3.07
CA ILE A 187 1.22 -0.34 3.76
C ILE A 187 1.38 0.14 5.21
N MET A 188 2.43 -0.31 5.91
CA MET A 188 2.70 0.13 7.28
C MET A 188 2.90 1.64 7.34
N ASN A 189 3.71 2.22 6.45
CA ASN A 189 3.92 3.67 6.40
C ASN A 189 2.61 4.44 6.18
N LEU A 190 1.72 3.93 5.32
CA LEU A 190 0.38 4.51 5.15
C LEU A 190 -0.43 4.44 6.46
N LEU A 191 -0.47 3.27 7.12
CA LEU A 191 -1.21 3.09 8.37
C LEU A 191 -0.69 4.02 9.48
N GLN A 192 0.63 4.17 9.63
CA GLN A 192 1.25 5.08 10.58
C GLN A 192 0.85 6.54 10.30
N ASN A 193 0.95 6.97 9.04
CA ASN A 193 0.59 8.32 8.62
C ASN A 193 -0.89 8.64 8.88
N LEU A 194 -1.79 7.66 8.70
CA LEU A 194 -3.20 7.82 9.02
C LEU A 194 -3.45 7.80 10.53
N PHE A 195 -2.75 6.95 11.26
CA PHE A 195 -2.92 6.82 12.71
C PHE A 195 -2.49 8.06 13.48
N GLU A 196 -1.38 8.70 13.06
CA GLU A 196 -0.84 9.92 13.71
C GLU A 196 -1.54 11.20 13.26
N ARG A 197 -2.34 11.14 12.20
CA ARG A 197 -3.05 12.31 11.69
C ARG A 197 -4.12 12.76 12.69
N ASN A 198 -4.29 14.08 12.78
CA ASN A 198 -5.41 14.70 13.49
C ASN A 198 -6.61 14.82 12.56
N TYR A 199 -7.80 14.47 13.07
CA TYR A 199 -9.04 14.48 12.31
C TYR A 199 -10.04 15.50 12.89
N PRO A 200 -9.78 16.81 12.77
CA PRO A 200 -10.51 17.85 13.49
C PRO A 200 -12.01 17.96 13.14
N LYS A 201 -12.43 17.36 12.02
CA LYS A 201 -13.83 17.33 11.59
C LYS A 201 -14.60 16.11 12.12
N LEU A 202 -13.90 15.10 12.64
CA LEU A 202 -14.54 13.94 13.24
C LEU A 202 -14.83 14.22 14.72
N ASN A 203 -15.90 13.62 15.22
CA ASN A 203 -16.08 13.56 16.67
C ASN A 203 -15.11 12.52 17.26
N THR A 204 -14.81 12.67 18.55
CA THR A 204 -13.81 11.85 19.25
C THR A 204 -14.10 10.35 19.20
N LEU A 205 -15.37 9.94 19.26
CA LEU A 205 -15.76 8.53 19.23
C LEU A 205 -15.51 7.92 17.84
N VAL A 206 -15.90 8.62 16.78
CA VAL A 206 -15.67 8.18 15.39
C VAL A 206 -14.19 8.15 15.06
N GLU A 207 -13.41 9.13 15.52
CA GLU A 207 -11.95 9.10 15.37
C GLU A 207 -11.33 7.89 16.09
N LEU A 208 -11.78 7.59 17.31
CA LEU A 208 -11.31 6.44 18.08
C LEU A 208 -11.63 5.11 17.38
N GLU A 209 -12.85 4.92 16.89
CA GLU A 209 -13.27 3.73 16.14
C GLU A 209 -12.49 3.57 14.83
N PHE A 210 -12.23 4.69 14.13
CA PHE A 210 -11.39 4.68 12.94
C PHE A 210 -9.94 4.27 13.26
N LYS A 211 -9.34 4.86 14.31
CA LYS A 211 -7.99 4.49 14.75
C LYS A 211 -7.90 3.03 15.22
N LYS A 212 -8.95 2.52 15.86
CA LYS A 212 -9.06 1.08 16.19
C LYS A 212 -9.02 0.24 14.91
N THR A 213 -9.75 0.64 13.87
CA THR A 213 -9.73 -0.05 12.57
C THR A 213 -8.33 -0.07 11.95
N LEU A 214 -7.55 1.01 12.09
CA LEU A 214 -6.16 1.05 11.62
C LEU A 214 -5.27 0.08 12.40
N VAL A 215 -5.45 0.00 13.72
CA VAL A 215 -4.75 -0.98 14.57
C VAL A 215 -5.06 -2.40 14.12
N ASP A 216 -6.31 -2.73 13.79
CA ASP A 216 -6.69 -4.05 13.27
C ASP A 216 -5.91 -4.40 11.98
N ARG A 217 -5.66 -3.41 11.10
CA ARG A 217 -4.85 -3.63 9.89
C ARG A 217 -3.37 -3.83 10.23
N MET A 218 -2.84 -3.12 11.22
CA MET A 218 -1.47 -3.32 11.71
C MET A 218 -1.30 -4.73 12.28
N VAL A 219 -2.28 -5.20 13.07
CA VAL A 219 -2.37 -6.59 13.59
C VAL A 219 -2.43 -7.59 12.43
N HIS A 220 -3.22 -7.32 11.39
CA HIS A 220 -3.26 -8.20 10.22
C HIS A 220 -1.91 -8.30 9.52
N ILE A 221 -1.20 -7.20 9.24
CA ILE A 221 0.13 -7.25 8.58
C ILE A 221 1.17 -7.95 9.48
N LEU A 222 1.08 -7.77 10.81
CA LEU A 222 1.86 -8.53 11.78
C LEU A 222 1.61 -10.04 11.61
N SER A 223 0.34 -10.47 11.48
CA SER A 223 -0.02 -11.88 11.21
C SER A 223 0.53 -12.42 9.87
N ARG A 224 0.90 -11.54 8.93
CA ARG A 224 1.54 -11.88 7.65
C ARG A 224 3.07 -11.88 7.69
N GLY A 225 3.67 -11.72 8.87
CA GLY A 225 5.12 -11.83 9.08
C GLY A 225 5.87 -10.50 9.16
N TYR A 226 5.20 -9.35 9.03
CA TYR A 226 5.81 -8.02 9.20
C TYR A 226 5.80 -7.58 10.68
N ILE A 227 6.37 -8.41 11.54
CA ILE A 227 6.10 -8.35 12.99
C ILE A 227 6.83 -7.20 13.68
N ILE A 228 8.17 -7.18 13.58
CA ILE A 228 9.00 -6.29 14.40
C ILE A 228 8.68 -4.81 14.14
N PRO A 229 8.58 -4.32 12.89
CA PRO A 229 8.26 -2.91 12.65
C PRO A 229 6.92 -2.47 13.24
N VAL A 230 5.91 -3.36 13.25
CA VAL A 230 4.59 -3.08 13.84
C VAL A 230 4.69 -2.93 15.36
N VAL A 231 5.33 -3.88 16.04
CA VAL A 231 5.44 -3.87 17.51
C VAL A 231 6.32 -2.69 17.98
N VAL A 232 7.41 -2.42 17.27
CA VAL A 232 8.28 -1.26 17.56
C VAL A 232 7.50 0.04 17.44
N TYR A 233 6.71 0.20 16.39
CA TYR A 233 5.86 1.37 16.20
C TYR A 233 4.87 1.56 17.37
N MET A 234 4.14 0.53 17.76
CA MET A 234 3.18 0.61 18.87
C MET A 234 3.86 0.91 20.21
N LYS A 235 5.05 0.37 20.44
CA LYS A 235 5.90 0.71 21.59
C LYS A 235 6.32 2.18 21.57
N GLU A 236 6.65 2.75 20.41
CA GLU A 236 6.96 4.17 20.28
C GLU A 236 5.74 5.06 20.58
N CYS A 237 4.55 4.69 20.08
CA CYS A 237 3.31 5.38 20.39
C CYS A 237 3.05 5.45 21.91
N MET A 238 3.27 4.33 22.61
CA MET A 238 3.19 4.28 24.08
C MET A 238 4.22 5.22 24.73
N ASN A 239 5.50 5.14 24.33
CA ASN A 239 6.57 5.93 24.94
C ASN A 239 6.40 7.44 24.72
N LYS A 240 5.89 7.84 23.55
CA LYS A 240 5.64 9.24 23.20
C LYS A 240 4.32 9.78 23.80
N GLN A 241 3.47 8.91 24.36
CA GLN A 241 2.14 9.25 24.88
C GLN A 241 1.25 9.99 23.85
N ILE A 242 1.39 9.63 22.57
CA ILE A 242 0.64 10.25 21.46
C ILE A 242 -0.64 9.46 21.10
N THR A 243 -0.97 8.44 21.88
CA THR A 243 -2.03 7.48 21.57
C THR A 243 -2.81 7.12 22.82
N ASP A 244 -4.12 6.98 22.67
CA ASP A 244 -5.01 6.55 23.74
C ASP A 244 -4.67 5.13 24.22
N VAL A 245 -4.64 4.94 25.54
CA VAL A 245 -4.30 3.67 26.19
C VAL A 245 -5.26 2.55 25.76
N SER A 246 -6.52 2.86 25.45
CA SER A 246 -7.49 1.88 24.96
C SER A 246 -7.10 1.26 23.62
N LEU A 247 -6.45 2.02 22.72
CA LEU A 247 -5.95 1.53 21.43
C LEU A 247 -4.73 0.64 21.60
N LEU A 248 -3.81 1.01 22.51
CA LEU A 248 -2.66 0.18 22.86
C LEU A 248 -3.11 -1.13 23.51
N ARG A 249 -4.12 -1.07 24.40
CA ARG A 249 -4.75 -2.24 25.00
C ARG A 249 -5.39 -3.15 23.97
N HIS A 250 -6.14 -2.57 23.03
CA HIS A 250 -6.73 -3.31 21.91
C HIS A 250 -5.66 -4.05 21.11
N PHE A 251 -4.58 -3.35 20.72
CA PHE A 251 -3.45 -3.98 20.03
C PHE A 251 -2.84 -5.15 20.81
N VAL A 252 -2.57 -4.97 22.11
CA VAL A 252 -1.99 -6.02 22.94
C VAL A 252 -2.91 -7.22 23.05
N ALA A 253 -4.22 -7.01 23.24
CA ALA A 253 -5.20 -8.08 23.31
C ALA A 253 -5.20 -8.94 22.03
N GLU A 254 -5.37 -8.30 20.87
CA GLU A 254 -5.42 -8.99 19.58
C GLU A 254 -4.12 -9.74 19.26
N VAL A 255 -2.96 -9.15 19.61
CA VAL A 255 -1.66 -9.80 19.41
C VAL A 255 -1.50 -11.01 20.31
N LEU A 256 -1.82 -10.90 21.59
CA LEU A 256 -1.66 -12.00 22.53
C LEU A 256 -2.62 -13.17 22.24
N GLU A 257 -3.83 -12.88 21.75
CA GLU A 257 -4.81 -13.90 21.36
C GLU A 257 -4.34 -14.74 20.15
N MET A 258 -3.56 -14.16 19.22
CA MET A 258 -3.16 -14.85 17.98
C MET A 258 -1.78 -15.53 18.02
N ILE A 259 -0.92 -15.23 19.01
CA ILE A 259 0.46 -15.74 19.04
C ILE A 259 0.63 -16.92 20.01
N GLY A 260 1.72 -17.67 19.81
CA GLY A 260 2.16 -18.70 20.74
C GLY A 260 3.67 -18.92 20.70
N PRO A 261 4.26 -19.60 21.70
CA PRO A 261 5.69 -19.87 21.74
C PRO A 261 6.13 -20.86 20.64
N PRO A 262 7.44 -20.89 20.28
CA PRO A 262 8.54 -20.12 20.85
C PRO A 262 8.64 -18.70 20.31
N TYR A 263 8.85 -17.72 21.19
CA TYR A 263 9.06 -16.33 20.79
C TYR A 263 10.53 -16.04 20.42
N SER A 264 10.78 -15.10 19.51
CA SER A 264 12.13 -14.59 19.27
C SER A 264 12.52 -13.56 20.34
N SER A 265 13.82 -13.42 20.63
CA SER A 265 14.30 -12.44 21.62
C SER A 265 13.98 -11.00 21.20
N GLU A 266 14.02 -10.72 19.90
CA GLU A 266 13.71 -9.41 19.32
C GLU A 266 12.22 -9.05 19.53
N PHE A 267 11.32 -10.02 19.30
CA PHE A 267 9.89 -9.84 19.56
C PHE A 267 9.63 -9.58 21.05
N VAL A 268 10.20 -10.41 21.94
CA VAL A 268 10.03 -10.24 23.39
C VAL A 268 10.54 -8.85 23.85
N THR A 269 11.70 -8.41 23.36
CA THR A 269 12.28 -7.11 23.71
C THR A 269 11.37 -5.93 23.33
N SER A 270 10.63 -6.08 22.24
CA SER A 270 9.72 -5.05 21.73
C SER A 270 8.33 -5.13 22.37
N MET A 271 7.80 -6.33 22.56
CA MET A 271 6.43 -6.55 23.07
C MET A 271 6.33 -6.46 24.60
N LEU A 272 7.35 -6.93 25.33
CA LEU A 272 7.31 -6.99 26.79
C LEU A 272 7.03 -5.64 27.49
N PRO A 273 7.58 -4.50 27.04
CA PRO A 273 7.26 -3.20 27.65
C PRO A 273 5.78 -2.80 27.50
N LEU A 274 5.12 -3.17 26.39
CA LEU A 274 3.69 -2.93 26.19
C LEU A 274 2.88 -3.77 27.17
N VAL A 275 3.22 -5.06 27.31
CA VAL A 275 2.50 -6.00 28.18
C VAL A 275 2.74 -5.72 29.67
N LYS A 276 3.92 -5.22 30.06
CA LYS A 276 4.22 -4.85 31.45
C LYS A 276 3.61 -3.52 31.90
N ASN A 277 3.02 -2.75 30.99
CA ASN A 277 2.37 -1.50 31.35
C ASN A 277 1.00 -1.79 31.99
N ASP A 278 0.84 -1.43 33.27
CA ASP A 278 -0.38 -1.70 34.03
C ASP A 278 -1.62 -1.00 33.46
N GLU A 279 -1.48 0.21 32.88
CA GLU A 279 -2.61 0.93 32.28
C GLU A 279 -3.17 0.20 31.05
N ILE A 280 -2.31 -0.56 30.37
CA ILE A 280 -2.65 -1.38 29.21
C ILE A 280 -3.24 -2.72 29.69
N SER A 281 -2.49 -3.48 30.48
CA SER A 281 -2.75 -4.91 30.71
C SER A 281 -3.68 -5.25 31.87
N THR A 282 -3.92 -4.34 32.83
CA THR A 282 -4.74 -4.66 34.02
C THR A 282 -6.17 -5.06 33.65
N LEU A 283 -6.74 -4.43 32.61
CA LEU A 283 -8.09 -4.70 32.13
C LEU A 283 -8.17 -5.91 31.18
N LEU A 284 -7.04 -6.52 30.82
CA LEU A 284 -6.98 -7.72 29.99
C LEU A 284 -6.96 -9.01 30.83
N LYS A 285 -6.59 -8.91 32.11
CA LYS A 285 -6.55 -10.05 33.02
C LYS A 285 -7.98 -10.45 33.37
N THR A 286 -8.37 -11.68 33.01
CA THR A 286 -9.68 -12.22 33.39
C THR A 286 -9.56 -12.95 34.73
N ALA A 287 -10.63 -12.89 35.54
CA ALA A 287 -10.60 -13.38 36.92
C ALA A 287 -10.48 -14.91 37.04
N ASP A 288 -10.67 -15.69 35.97
CA ASP A 288 -10.95 -17.13 36.08
C ASP A 288 -10.23 -18.07 35.10
N GLN A 289 -9.29 -17.62 34.25
CA GLN A 289 -8.43 -18.53 33.48
C GLN A 289 -7.04 -17.93 33.32
N GLN A 290 -6.09 -18.80 33.03
CA GLN A 290 -4.71 -18.48 32.66
C GLN A 290 -4.72 -17.48 31.50
N ASP A 291 -4.73 -16.18 31.80
CA ASP A 291 -4.90 -15.14 30.79
C ASP A 291 -3.65 -15.01 29.91
N ASP A 292 -3.82 -14.61 28.64
CA ASP A 292 -2.74 -14.58 27.65
C ASP A 292 -1.58 -13.66 28.08
N VAL A 293 -1.89 -12.62 28.87
CA VAL A 293 -0.90 -11.73 29.48
C VAL A 293 0.00 -12.51 30.44
N THR A 294 -0.58 -13.27 31.36
CA THR A 294 0.12 -14.07 32.36
C THR A 294 0.89 -15.22 31.69
N MET A 295 0.32 -15.85 30.66
CA MET A 295 1.01 -16.85 29.85
C MET A 295 2.25 -16.26 29.16
N PHE A 296 2.11 -15.11 28.51
CA PHE A 296 3.22 -14.44 27.85
C PHE A 296 4.32 -14.04 28.83
N LEU A 297 3.96 -13.44 29.97
CA LEU A 297 4.91 -13.01 31.00
C LEU A 297 5.67 -14.20 31.60
N SER A 298 4.97 -15.28 31.94
CA SER A 298 5.59 -16.49 32.49
C SER A 298 6.62 -17.10 31.53
N HIS A 299 6.34 -17.09 30.22
CA HIS A 299 7.29 -17.57 29.22
C HIS A 299 8.53 -16.67 29.10
N CYS A 300 8.36 -15.35 29.27
CA CYS A 300 9.45 -14.39 29.20
C CYS A 300 10.37 -14.42 30.44
N GLU A 301 9.86 -14.83 31.61
CA GLU A 301 10.65 -14.95 32.86
C GLU A 301 11.55 -16.18 32.89
N VAL A 302 11.26 -17.21 32.08
CA VAL A 302 12.01 -18.47 32.01
C VAL A 302 13.26 -18.35 31.10
N ARG A 303 13.48 -17.20 30.46
CA ARG A 303 14.65 -16.90 29.61
C ARG A 303 15.56 -15.85 30.21
#